data_AF-A0A285BDW5-F1
#
_entry.id   AF-A0A285BDW5-F1
#
_cell.length_a   1.000
_cell.length_b   1.000
_cell.length_c   1.000
_cell.angle_alpha   90.00
_cell.angle_beta   90.00
_cell.angle_gamma   90.00
#
_symmetry.space_group_name_H-M   'P 1'
#
loop_
_entity.id
_entity.type
_entity.pdbx_description
1 polymer ?
#
loop_
_entity_poly.entity_id
_entity_poly.type
_entity_poly.pdbx_seq_one_letter_code
_entity_poly.pdbx_strand_id
1 'polypeptide(L)'
;MYKNRPVLKLKFSTFEKVIEIIVIINLILELLLFIRYWPYLPNKVPIHYSLSGNPDSWGSKGTLFLIPIVSILLYFMFSYISRFPHIFNYIPEITEENAERQYRNARTLMTCLKVEVIFLLSFILYKDIYIALGKFKELGIGSIAILLIIIFVTIVYFIIKSIKLR
;
A
#
# COMPACT_ATOMS: atom_id res chain seq x y z
N MET A 1 8.73 -9.85 25.36
CA MET A 1 10.09 -9.74 24.80
C MET A 1 10.31 -8.33 24.18
N TYR A 2 10.05 -7.25 24.93
CA TYR A 2 10.20 -5.85 24.47
C TYR A 2 10.76 -4.90 25.56
N LYS A 3 11.05 -5.40 26.76
CA LYS A 3 11.10 -4.61 28.01
C LYS A 3 12.26 -3.58 28.09
N ASN A 4 13.24 -3.63 27.18
CA ASN A 4 14.45 -2.79 27.24
C ASN A 4 14.76 -2.05 25.91
N ARG A 5 13.81 -1.97 24.98
CA ARG A 5 14.07 -1.26 23.71
C ARG A 5 13.98 0.26 23.92
N PRO A 6 14.95 1.05 23.42
CA PRO A 6 14.87 2.51 23.46
C PRO A 6 13.60 3.01 22.76
N VAL A 7 12.95 4.02 23.32
CA VAL A 7 11.80 4.69 22.69
C VAL A 7 12.26 6.04 22.15
N LEU A 8 12.40 6.12 20.82
CA LEU A 8 12.97 7.30 20.15
C LEU A 8 11.89 8.10 19.42
N LYS A 9 11.93 9.43 19.55
CA LYS A 9 11.11 10.37 18.75
C LYS A 9 11.85 10.74 17.47
N LEU A 10 11.60 9.99 16.41
CA LEU A 10 12.28 10.17 15.12
C LEU A 10 11.52 11.13 14.21
N LYS A 11 12.18 12.18 13.70
CA LYS A 11 11.62 13.04 12.66
C LYS A 11 11.63 12.33 11.30
N PHE A 12 10.65 12.63 10.45
CA PHE A 12 10.59 12.13 9.08
C PHE A 12 11.76 12.69 8.26
N SER A 13 12.40 11.81 7.48
CA SER A 13 13.37 12.17 6.46
C SER A 13 12.70 12.89 5.29
N THR A 14 13.48 13.61 4.48
CA THR A 14 12.96 14.25 3.27
C THR A 14 12.35 13.23 2.31
N PHE A 15 12.97 12.06 2.16
CA PHE A 15 12.44 10.96 1.37
C PHE A 15 11.06 10.51 1.86
N GLU A 16 10.92 10.23 3.16
CA GLU A 16 9.63 9.83 3.74
C GLU A 16 8.56 10.91 3.50
N LYS A 17 8.89 12.20 3.67
CA LYS A 17 7.94 13.30 3.39
C LYS A 17 7.49 13.34 1.93
N VAL A 18 8.40 13.12 0.98
CA VAL A 18 8.05 13.08 -0.44
C VAL A 18 7.11 11.91 -0.73
N ILE A 19 7.40 10.72 -0.19
CA ILE A 19 6.53 9.55 -0.34
C ILE A 19 5.15 9.78 0.30
N GLU A 20 5.10 10.44 1.46
CA GLU A 20 3.82 10.84 2.08
C GLU A 20 2.98 11.75 1.19
N ILE A 21 3.61 12.74 0.55
CA ILE A 21 2.90 13.63 -0.39
C ILE A 21 2.39 12.82 -1.59
N ILE A 22 3.20 11.93 -2.14
CA ILE A 22 2.81 11.09 -3.28
C ILE A 22 1.60 10.21 -2.94
N VAL A 23 1.59 9.56 -1.79
CA VAL A 23 0.47 8.68 -1.41
C VAL A 23 -0.81 9.47 -1.12
N ILE A 24 -0.71 10.68 -0.57
CA ILE A 24 -1.86 11.57 -0.37
C ILE A 24 -2.43 11.99 -1.73
N ILE A 25 -1.56 12.38 -2.68
CA ILE A 25 -1.99 12.71 -4.05
C ILE A 25 -2.68 11.50 -4.69
N ASN A 26 -2.10 10.31 -4.57
CA ASN A 26 -2.68 9.09 -5.12
C ASN A 26 -4.09 8.80 -4.52
N LEU A 27 -4.26 8.93 -3.21
CA LEU A 27 -5.57 8.78 -2.56
C LEU A 27 -6.60 9.80 -3.06
N ILE A 28 -6.19 11.05 -3.25
CA ILE A 28 -7.07 12.09 -3.79
C ILE A 28 -7.48 11.73 -5.22
N LEU A 29 -6.53 11.32 -6.06
CA LEU A 29 -6.81 10.90 -7.43
C LEU A 29 -7.72 9.67 -7.50
N GLU A 30 -7.51 8.68 -6.62
CA GLU A 30 -8.37 7.49 -6.47
C GLU A 30 -9.81 7.89 -6.13
N LEU A 31 -10.01 8.75 -5.13
CA LEU A 31 -11.32 9.23 -4.73
C LEU A 31 -12.00 10.06 -5.82
N LEU A 32 -11.25 10.96 -6.46
CA LEU A 32 -11.77 11.76 -7.57
C LEU A 32 -12.19 10.88 -8.74
N LEU A 33 -11.40 9.85 -9.07
CA LEU A 33 -11.73 8.89 -10.10
C LEU A 33 -13.03 8.14 -9.76
N PHE A 34 -13.14 7.62 -8.54
CA PHE A 34 -14.34 6.92 -8.08
C PHE A 34 -15.59 7.80 -8.16
N ILE A 35 -15.55 8.99 -7.57
CA ILE A 35 -16.66 9.94 -7.55
C ILE A 35 -17.05 10.36 -8.97
N ARG A 36 -16.05 10.62 -9.83
CA ARG A 36 -16.27 11.04 -11.22
C ARG A 36 -17.02 9.98 -12.02
N TYR A 37 -16.67 8.70 -11.85
CA TYR A 37 -17.25 7.62 -12.65
C TYR A 37 -18.47 6.96 -12.03
N TRP A 38 -18.74 7.16 -10.73
CA TRP A 38 -19.89 6.61 -10.01
C TRP A 38 -21.25 6.68 -10.75
N PRO A 39 -21.68 7.83 -11.30
CA PRO A 39 -22.98 7.92 -11.97
C PRO A 39 -23.05 7.14 -13.29
N TYR A 40 -21.91 6.85 -13.91
CA TYR A 40 -21.82 6.13 -15.19
C TYR A 40 -21.66 4.63 -15.03
N LEU A 41 -21.38 4.15 -13.81
CA LEU A 41 -21.17 2.73 -13.57
C LEU A 41 -22.49 1.95 -13.69
N PRO A 42 -22.49 0.83 -14.44
CA PRO A 42 -23.62 -0.09 -14.49
C PRO A 42 -23.89 -0.71 -13.12
N ASN A 43 -25.08 -1.30 -12.93
CA ASN A 43 -25.45 -1.94 -11.66
C ASN A 43 -24.54 -3.12 -11.28
N LYS A 44 -23.87 -3.73 -12.26
CA LYS A 44 -22.94 -4.84 -12.06
C LYS A 44 -21.51 -4.47 -12.45
N VAL A 45 -20.55 -4.81 -11.59
CA VAL A 45 -19.11 -4.58 -11.76
C VAL A 45 -18.33 -5.86 -11.51
N PRO A 46 -17.11 -6.02 -12.04
CA PRO A 46 -16.26 -7.15 -11.69
C PRO A 46 -15.98 -7.20 -10.19
N ILE A 47 -15.93 -8.41 -9.63
CA ILE A 47 -15.53 -8.65 -8.23
C ILE A 47 -14.51 -9.78 -8.08
N HIS A 48 -14.30 -10.56 -9.13
CA HIS A 48 -13.27 -11.60 -9.18
C HIS A 48 -12.78 -11.75 -10.61
N TYR A 49 -11.52 -12.19 -10.72
CA TYR A 49 -10.82 -12.38 -11.98
C TYR A 49 -10.14 -13.74 -11.99
N SER A 50 -10.25 -14.41 -13.13
CA SER A 50 -9.55 -15.67 -13.40
C SER A 50 -8.02 -15.47 -13.45
N LEU A 51 -7.26 -16.57 -13.47
CA LEU A 51 -5.80 -16.55 -13.68
C LEU A 51 -5.37 -16.06 -15.06
N SER A 52 -6.29 -15.82 -15.99
CA SER A 52 -6.01 -15.14 -17.26
C SER A 52 -6.41 -13.66 -17.23
N GLY A 53 -6.94 -13.16 -16.11
CA GLY A 53 -7.23 -11.74 -15.90
C GLY A 53 -8.59 -11.32 -16.42
N ASN A 54 -9.39 -12.27 -16.92
CA ASN A 54 -10.76 -12.03 -17.36
C ASN A 54 -11.70 -12.04 -16.15
N PRO A 55 -12.67 -11.12 -16.10
CA PRO A 55 -13.69 -11.10 -15.05
C PRO A 55 -14.55 -12.35 -15.15
N ASP A 56 -14.55 -13.19 -14.12
CA ASP A 56 -15.33 -14.42 -14.05
C ASP A 56 -16.48 -14.34 -13.02
N SER A 57 -16.49 -13.29 -12.18
CA SER A 57 -17.59 -12.99 -11.25
C SER A 57 -17.92 -11.50 -11.24
N TRP A 58 -19.21 -11.19 -11.13
CA TRP A 58 -19.76 -9.84 -11.16
C TRP A 58 -20.70 -9.60 -9.96
N GLY A 59 -20.57 -8.44 -9.31
CA GLY A 59 -21.34 -8.05 -8.13
C GLY A 59 -21.99 -6.67 -8.28
N SER A 60 -22.72 -6.22 -7.25
CA SER A 60 -23.31 -4.87 -7.21
C SER A 60 -22.24 -3.79 -7.31
N LYS A 61 -22.46 -2.70 -8.05
CA LYS A 61 -21.52 -1.57 -8.09
C LYS A 61 -21.17 -0.98 -6.73
N GLY A 62 -22.04 -1.19 -5.72
CA GLY A 62 -21.77 -0.83 -4.33
C GLY A 62 -20.54 -1.52 -3.73
N THR A 63 -20.09 -2.65 -4.26
CA THR A 63 -18.86 -3.32 -3.78
C THR A 63 -17.62 -2.47 -4.02
N LEU A 64 -17.62 -1.57 -5.03
CA LEU A 64 -16.48 -0.70 -5.31
C LEU A 64 -16.21 0.34 -4.20
N PHE A 65 -17.17 0.60 -3.29
CA PHE A 65 -16.89 1.43 -2.12
C PHE A 65 -15.84 0.82 -1.20
N LEU A 66 -15.69 -0.51 -1.21
CA LEU A 66 -14.73 -1.19 -0.34
C LEU A 66 -13.29 -0.74 -0.63
N ILE A 67 -12.94 -0.52 -1.90
CA ILE A 67 -11.57 -0.14 -2.27
C ILE A 67 -11.16 1.20 -1.64
N PRO A 68 -11.84 2.34 -1.87
CA PRO A 68 -11.45 3.61 -1.26
C PRO A 68 -11.54 3.59 0.27
N ILE A 69 -12.51 2.86 0.85
CA ILE A 69 -12.60 2.70 2.31
C ILE A 69 -11.35 1.99 2.85
N VAL A 70 -10.96 0.88 2.23
CA VAL A 70 -9.77 0.11 2.62
C VAL A 70 -8.50 0.91 2.37
N SER A 71 -8.38 1.62 1.24
CA SER A 71 -7.24 2.50 0.95
C SER A 71 -7.05 3.56 2.03
N ILE A 72 -8.12 4.24 2.46
CA ILE A 72 -8.09 5.23 3.53
C ILE A 72 -7.73 4.58 4.87
N LEU A 73 -8.37 3.45 5.21
CA LEU A 73 -8.11 2.74 6.46
C LEU A 73 -6.64 2.30 6.55
N LEU A 74 -6.11 1.70 5.49
CA LEU A 74 -4.71 1.28 5.41
C LEU A 74 -3.78 2.49 5.50
N TYR A 75 -4.07 3.59 4.81
CA TYR A 75 -3.26 4.81 4.93
C TYR A 75 -3.11 5.24 6.40
N PHE A 76 -4.22 5.35 7.14
CA PHE A 76 -4.19 5.73 8.54
C PHE A 76 -3.53 4.68 9.43
N MET A 77 -3.82 3.39 9.21
CA MET A 77 -3.24 2.27 9.94
C MET A 77 -1.71 2.27 9.82
N PHE A 78 -1.18 2.29 8.59
CA PHE A 78 0.26 2.34 8.34
C PHE A 78 0.89 3.59 8.96
N SER A 79 0.24 4.76 8.83
CA SER A 79 0.72 6.01 9.40
C SER A 79 0.76 5.99 10.93
N TYR A 80 -0.22 5.36 11.57
CA TYR A 80 -0.30 5.23 13.02
C TYR A 80 0.76 4.27 13.55
N ILE A 81 0.85 3.06 12.98
CA ILE A 81 1.81 2.02 13.39
C ILE A 81 3.26 2.52 13.21
N SER A 82 3.54 3.28 12.14
CA SER A 82 4.84 3.90 11.86
C SER A 82 5.33 4.88 12.93
N ARG A 83 4.47 5.32 13.85
CA ARG A 83 4.86 6.18 15.00
C ARG A 83 5.52 5.39 16.12
N PHE A 84 5.37 4.07 16.13
CA PHE A 84 5.84 3.21 17.21
C PHE A 84 6.82 2.15 16.68
N PRO A 85 7.96 2.51 16.04
CA PRO A 85 8.86 1.52 15.46
C PRO A 85 9.40 0.51 16.48
N HIS A 86 9.53 0.88 17.76
CA HIS A 86 10.03 0.01 18.82
C HIS A 86 9.22 -1.29 19.04
N ILE A 87 7.93 -1.33 18.65
CA ILE A 87 7.10 -2.54 18.76
C ILE A 87 7.21 -3.48 17.56
N PHE A 88 7.95 -3.09 16.52
CA PHE A 88 8.07 -3.92 15.31
C PHE A 88 8.92 -5.16 15.57
N ASN A 89 8.79 -6.12 14.66
CA ASN A 89 9.64 -7.29 14.60
C ASN A 89 10.93 -6.93 13.87
N TYR A 90 12.07 -7.17 14.52
CA TYR A 90 13.40 -6.91 13.98
C TYR A 90 14.17 -8.22 13.92
N ILE A 91 14.93 -8.41 12.83
CA ILE A 91 15.83 -9.55 12.66
C ILE A 91 17.02 -9.44 13.62
N PRO A 92 17.78 -8.33 13.65
CA PRO A 92 18.79 -8.14 14.68
C PRO A 92 18.16 -7.74 16.01
N GLU A 93 18.86 -8.05 17.10
CA GLU A 93 18.53 -7.51 18.41
C GLU A 93 18.69 -5.98 18.41
N ILE A 94 17.73 -5.31 19.04
CA ILE A 94 17.73 -3.85 19.14
C ILE A 94 18.53 -3.45 20.38
N THR A 95 19.63 -2.74 20.15
CA THR A 95 20.51 -2.16 21.17
C THR A 95 20.40 -0.63 21.15
N GLU A 96 20.93 0.05 22.17
CA GLU A 96 20.97 1.53 22.18
C GLU A 96 21.73 2.10 20.99
N GLU A 97 22.81 1.44 20.56
CA GLU A 97 23.68 1.89 19.47
C GLU A 97 22.99 1.78 18.08
N ASN A 98 22.17 0.75 17.87
CA ASN A 98 21.57 0.47 16.56
C ASN A 98 20.10 0.90 16.45
N ALA A 99 19.42 1.21 17.56
CA ALA A 99 17.97 1.47 17.60
C ALA A 99 17.55 2.54 16.60
N GLU A 100 18.26 3.68 16.53
CA GLU A 100 17.90 4.75 15.59
C GLU A 100 17.96 4.27 14.13
N ARG A 101 19.03 3.57 13.75
CA ARG A 101 19.22 3.09 12.37
C ARG A 101 18.16 2.07 11.99
N GLN A 102 17.87 1.11 12.88
CA GLN A 102 16.86 0.08 12.66
C GLN A 102 15.45 0.66 12.60
N TYR A 103 15.12 1.58 13.51
CA TYR A 103 13.80 2.21 13.56
C TYR A 103 13.53 3.09 12.33
N ARG A 104 14.54 3.85 11.88
CA ARG A 104 14.44 4.61 10.62
C ARG A 104 14.24 3.68 9.44
N ASN A 105 15.04 2.61 9.33
CA ASN A 105 14.93 1.63 8.26
C ASN A 105 13.53 1.00 8.20
N ALA A 106 13.01 0.54 9.34
CA ALA A 106 11.71 -0.10 9.41
C ALA A 106 10.56 0.88 9.17
N ARG A 107 10.66 2.12 9.66
CA ARG A 107 9.66 3.15 9.36
C ARG A 107 9.64 3.50 7.87
N THR A 108 10.80 3.66 7.25
CA THR A 108 10.87 3.92 5.80
C THR A 108 10.31 2.75 5.00
N LEU A 109 10.55 1.50 5.40
CA LEU A 109 9.88 0.33 4.82
C LEU A 109 8.35 0.47 4.90
N MET A 110 7.81 0.80 6.08
CA MET A 110 6.36 0.97 6.25
C MET A 110 5.80 2.10 5.37
N THR A 111 6.53 3.20 5.20
CA THR A 111 6.16 4.29 4.28
C THR A 111 6.16 3.84 2.82
N CYS A 112 7.16 3.05 2.39
CA CYS A 112 7.22 2.46 1.04
C CYS A 112 6.07 1.48 0.78
N LEU A 113 5.84 0.54 1.70
CA LEU A 113 4.74 -0.43 1.58
C LEU A 113 3.37 0.26 1.54
N LYS A 114 3.18 1.30 2.36
CA LYS A 114 1.95 2.08 2.34
C LYS A 114 1.66 2.64 0.95
N VAL A 115 2.63 3.30 0.31
CA VAL A 115 2.42 3.88 -1.01
C VAL A 115 2.20 2.82 -2.08
N GLU A 116 2.96 1.72 -2.06
CA GLU A 116 2.83 0.63 -3.04
C GLU A 116 1.48 -0.09 -2.95
N VAL A 117 1.01 -0.39 -1.73
CA VAL A 117 -0.29 -1.02 -1.50
C VAL A 117 -1.43 -0.10 -1.93
N ILE A 118 -1.35 1.19 -1.60
CA ILE A 118 -2.38 2.15 -2.01
C ILE A 118 -2.38 2.31 -3.54
N PHE A 119 -1.21 2.38 -4.20
CA PHE A 119 -1.15 2.37 -5.67
C PHE A 119 -1.76 1.11 -6.28
N LEU A 120 -1.52 -0.06 -5.69
CA LEU A 120 -2.12 -1.32 -6.13
C LEU A 120 -3.65 -1.26 -6.04
N LEU A 121 -4.20 -0.76 -4.93
CA LEU A 121 -5.64 -0.59 -4.75
C LEU A 121 -6.22 0.42 -5.74
N SER A 122 -5.58 1.57 -5.94
CA SER A 122 -6.02 2.56 -6.93
C SER A 122 -5.98 2.00 -8.36
N PHE A 123 -4.97 1.18 -8.69
CA PHE A 123 -4.87 0.50 -9.98
C PHE A 123 -6.01 -0.50 -10.19
N ILE A 124 -6.33 -1.31 -9.19
CA ILE A 124 -7.45 -2.26 -9.23
C ILE A 124 -8.77 -1.49 -9.43
N LEU A 125 -9.01 -0.44 -8.64
CA LEU A 125 -10.22 0.39 -8.78
C LEU A 125 -10.35 0.99 -10.18
N TYR A 126 -9.25 1.52 -10.73
CA TYR A 126 -9.20 2.05 -12.08
C TYR A 126 -9.58 0.97 -13.11
N LYS A 127 -9.02 -0.23 -12.98
CA LYS A 127 -9.34 -1.35 -13.87
C LYS A 127 -10.78 -1.79 -13.74
N ASP A 128 -11.30 -1.97 -12.53
CA ASP A 128 -12.68 -2.37 -12.28
C ASP A 128 -13.67 -1.38 -12.92
N ILE A 129 -13.44 -0.08 -12.74
CA ILE A 129 -14.26 0.98 -13.35
C ILE A 129 -14.24 0.87 -14.88
N TYR A 130 -13.06 0.78 -15.49
CA TYR A 130 -12.96 0.79 -16.96
C TYR A 130 -13.42 -0.53 -17.59
N ILE A 131 -13.30 -1.65 -16.90
CA ILE A 131 -13.86 -2.94 -17.33
C ILE A 131 -15.38 -2.91 -17.23
N ALA A 132 -15.93 -2.38 -16.13
CA ALA A 132 -17.38 -2.20 -15.99
C ALA A 132 -17.98 -1.27 -17.06
N LEU A 133 -17.22 -0.26 -17.50
CA LEU A 133 -17.60 0.64 -18.60
C LEU A 133 -17.34 0.05 -20.00
N GLY A 134 -16.88 -1.20 -20.10
CA GLY A 134 -16.58 -1.87 -21.37
C GLY A 134 -15.39 -1.28 -22.13
N LYS A 135 -14.54 -0.49 -21.47
CA LYS A 135 -13.35 0.14 -22.06
C LYS A 135 -12.13 -0.78 -22.04
N PHE A 136 -12.06 -1.68 -21.07
CA PHE A 136 -11.06 -2.74 -21.01
C PHE A 136 -11.73 -4.12 -20.96
N LYS A 137 -11.03 -5.13 -21.48
CA LYS A 137 -11.50 -6.51 -21.48
C LYS A 137 -11.04 -7.29 -20.25
N GLU A 138 -9.89 -6.93 -19.70
CA GLU A 138 -9.19 -7.70 -18.66
C GLU A 138 -8.45 -6.79 -17.67
N LEU A 139 -8.17 -7.34 -16.50
CA LEU A 139 -7.46 -6.70 -15.39
C LEU A 139 -6.02 -6.34 -15.75
N GLY A 140 -5.36 -7.17 -16.56
CA GLY A 140 -3.95 -7.05 -16.91
C GLY A 140 -3.04 -7.63 -15.84
N ILE A 141 -2.95 -8.98 -15.79
CA ILE A 141 -2.16 -9.70 -14.77
C ILE A 141 -0.69 -9.30 -14.77
N GLY A 142 -0.11 -9.03 -15.94
CA GLY A 142 1.29 -8.59 -16.01
C GLY A 142 1.54 -7.33 -15.17
N SER A 143 0.61 -6.37 -15.18
CA SER A 143 0.70 -5.16 -14.37
C SER A 143 0.59 -5.46 -12.87
N ILE A 144 -0.31 -6.37 -12.46
CA ILE A 144 -0.42 -6.80 -11.07
C ILE A 144 0.84 -7.54 -10.62
N ALA A 145 1.35 -8.45 -11.44
CA ALA A 145 2.58 -9.19 -11.15
C ALA A 145 3.76 -8.23 -10.95
N ILE A 146 3.90 -7.19 -11.79
CA ILE A 146 4.92 -6.16 -11.63
C ILE A 146 4.75 -5.40 -10.30
N LEU A 147 3.54 -4.96 -9.96
CA LEU A 147 3.28 -4.26 -8.69
C LEU A 147 3.59 -5.14 -7.48
N LEU A 148 3.24 -6.43 -7.52
CA LEU A 148 3.59 -7.40 -6.48
C LEU A 148 5.10 -7.60 -6.39
N ILE A 149 5.80 -7.75 -7.52
CA ILE A 149 7.26 -7.86 -7.56
C ILE A 149 7.90 -6.64 -6.92
N ILE A 150 7.41 -5.42 -7.20
CA ILE A 150 7.91 -4.19 -6.57
C ILE A 150 7.79 -4.27 -5.05
N ILE A 151 6.62 -4.67 -4.53
CA ILE A 151 6.41 -4.85 -3.08
C ILE A 151 7.40 -5.87 -2.50
N PHE A 152 7.56 -7.03 -3.14
CA PHE A 152 8.51 -8.04 -2.67
C PHE A 152 9.96 -7.56 -2.71
N VAL A 153 10.37 -6.87 -3.77
CA VAL A 153 11.70 -6.27 -3.89
C VAL A 153 11.94 -5.25 -2.79
N THR A 154 10.97 -4.38 -2.49
CA THR A 154 11.02 -3.41 -1.39
C THR A 154 11.22 -4.13 -0.06
N ILE A 155 10.42 -5.15 0.25
CA ILE A 155 10.57 -5.94 1.49
C ILE A 155 11.97 -6.54 1.59
N VAL A 156 12.43 -7.25 0.55
CA VAL A 156 13.73 -7.92 0.51
C VAL A 156 14.87 -6.91 0.68
N TYR A 157 14.81 -5.77 -0.01
CA TYR A 157 15.79 -4.70 0.11
C TYR A 157 15.92 -4.20 1.56
N PHE A 158 14.80 -3.90 2.22
CA PHE A 158 14.81 -3.39 3.59
C PHE A 158 15.21 -4.44 4.64
N ILE A 159 14.92 -5.73 4.38
CA ILE A 159 15.42 -6.87 5.17
C ILE A 159 16.95 -6.95 5.09
N ILE A 160 17.50 -6.98 3.87
CA ILE A 160 18.96 -7.03 3.66
C ILE A 160 19.63 -5.81 4.31
N LYS A 161 19.03 -4.63 4.17
CA LYS A 161 19.51 -3.41 4.80
C LYS A 161 19.46 -3.48 6.33
N SER A 162 18.40 -4.03 6.91
CA SER A 162 18.30 -4.24 8.37
C SER A 162 19.43 -5.13 8.90
N ILE A 163 19.79 -6.20 8.17
CA ILE A 163 20.89 -7.09 8.56
C ILE A 163 22.24 -6.37 8.54
N LYS A 164 22.44 -5.44 7.60
CA LYS A 164 23.68 -4.63 7.50
C LYS A 164 23.76 -3.51 8.53
N LEU A 165 22.62 -3.04 9.04
CA LEU A 165 22.52 -1.95 10.04
C LEU A 165 22.60 -2.44 11.49
N ARG A 166 23.24 -3.59 11.73
CA ARG A 166 23.41 -4.16 13.07
C ARG A 166 24.07 -3.17 14.05
#